data_AF-A0A2R7QK48-F1
#
_entry.id   AF-A0A2R7QK48-F1
#
_cell.length_a   1.000
_cell.length_b   1.000
_cell.length_c   1.000
_cell.angle_alpha   90.00
_cell.angle_beta   90.00
_cell.angle_gamma   90.00
#
_symmetry.space_group_name_H-M   'P 1'
#
loop_
_entity.id
_entity.type
_entity.pdbx_description
1 polymer ?
#
loop_
_entity_poly.entity_id
_entity_poly.type
_entity_poly.pdbx_seq_one_letter_code
_entity_poly.pdbx_strand_id
1 'polypeptide(L)'
;DYATKVDTQWTKDDGKGADAYGDGYFRSGIGKAIMYETLRSQVLKQDWYRAAPGYLANIVAYAISRLAFEIGVQFRGANFDFDRVWQRQAVSASTLAALIEIAQAAQQHLTDPNRPQANVTQWAKQQACWEGFKKVGVRLGGGIGNDLLAVHETRGQAADDRKQRAMDTGFEAVARVLGVKPHVWETVYGARVPMSPTEKDLVVMFGLRQGKVPSERQGAVLLRLLGRMAESGIIGSDSF
;
A
#
# COMPACT_ATOMS: atom_id res chain seq x y z
N ASP A 1 15.40 -4.50 -6.15
CA ASP A 1 15.23 -3.28 -5.33
C ASP A 1 13.85 -3.06 -4.73
N TYR A 2 12.79 -2.71 -5.47
CA TYR A 2 11.47 -2.49 -4.84
C TYR A 2 10.89 -3.78 -4.24
N ALA A 3 10.80 -4.85 -5.04
CA ALA A 3 10.33 -6.15 -4.56
C ALA A 3 11.19 -6.65 -3.38
N THR A 4 12.52 -6.52 -3.48
CA THR A 4 13.46 -6.91 -2.42
C THR A 4 13.25 -6.11 -1.14
N LYS A 5 13.03 -4.78 -1.22
CA LYS A 5 12.73 -3.93 -0.06
C LYS A 5 11.37 -4.26 0.57
N VAL A 6 10.35 -4.48 -0.26
CA VAL A 6 9.02 -4.92 0.18
C VAL A 6 9.15 -6.25 0.93
N ASP A 7 9.83 -7.23 0.34
CA ASP A 7 10.03 -8.57 0.89
C ASP A 7 10.86 -8.57 2.19
N THR A 8 11.89 -7.72 2.26
CA THR A 8 12.70 -7.52 3.48
C THR A 8 11.89 -6.85 4.59
N GLN A 9 10.95 -5.98 4.24
CA GLN A 9 10.06 -5.32 5.20
C GLN A 9 8.90 -6.23 5.63
N TRP A 10 8.48 -7.17 4.78
CA TRP A 10 7.54 -8.24 5.11
C TRP A 10 8.13 -9.23 6.12
N THR A 11 9.39 -9.61 5.93
CA THR A 11 10.08 -10.64 6.74
C THR A 11 10.61 -10.14 8.08
N LYS A 12 10.97 -8.86 8.20
CA LYS A 12 11.54 -8.30 9.45
C LYS A 12 10.59 -8.26 10.65
N ASP A 13 9.28 -8.36 10.42
CA ASP A 13 8.25 -8.09 11.42
C ASP A 13 7.39 -9.34 11.77
N ASP A 14 7.84 -10.56 11.47
CA ASP A 14 7.11 -11.82 11.74
C ASP A 14 5.64 -11.80 11.24
N GLY A 15 5.41 -11.25 10.04
CA GLY A 15 4.06 -11.09 9.49
C GLY A 15 3.29 -9.84 9.97
N LYS A 16 3.76 -9.10 10.98
CA LYS A 16 3.24 -7.75 11.31
C LYS A 16 3.62 -6.71 10.26
N GLY A 17 4.59 -7.02 9.39
CA GLY A 17 4.89 -6.23 8.20
C GLY A 17 3.70 -6.19 7.22
N ALA A 18 2.81 -7.19 7.24
CA ALA A 18 1.54 -7.14 6.51
C ALA A 18 0.64 -5.98 6.99
N ASP A 19 0.80 -5.52 8.25
CA ASP A 19 0.13 -4.33 8.78
C ASP A 19 0.60 -3.03 8.09
N ALA A 20 1.74 -3.05 7.39
CA ALA A 20 2.18 -1.92 6.55
C ALA A 20 1.48 -1.89 5.17
N TYR A 21 0.77 -2.95 4.78
CA TYR A 21 0.12 -3.16 3.48
C TYR A 21 -1.40 -3.33 3.56
N GLY A 22 -2.08 -2.69 4.53
CA GLY A 22 -3.55 -2.72 4.60
C GLY A 22 -4.24 -1.74 3.65
N ASP A 23 -5.53 -1.50 3.89
CA ASP A 23 -6.42 -0.77 2.98
C ASP A 23 -5.87 0.56 2.48
N GLY A 24 -5.28 1.40 3.34
CA GLY A 24 -4.70 2.68 2.91
C GLY A 24 -3.54 2.52 1.91
N TYR A 25 -2.73 1.47 2.06
CA TYR A 25 -1.68 1.13 1.09
C TYR A 25 -2.29 0.66 -0.23
N PHE A 26 -3.32 -0.19 -0.17
CA PHE A 26 -4.05 -0.66 -1.35
C PHE A 26 -4.71 0.50 -2.11
N ARG A 27 -5.49 1.36 -1.42
CA ARG A 27 -6.13 2.56 -1.98
C ARG A 27 -5.12 3.49 -2.63
N SER A 28 -4.00 3.75 -1.94
CA SER A 28 -2.90 4.55 -2.50
C SER A 28 -2.29 3.90 -3.75
N GLY A 29 -2.15 2.58 -3.77
CA GLY A 29 -1.68 1.82 -4.93
C GLY A 29 -2.61 1.96 -6.13
N ILE A 30 -3.92 1.82 -5.93
CA ILE A 30 -4.90 2.00 -6.99
C ILE A 30 -4.97 3.45 -7.45
N GLY A 31 -4.90 4.43 -6.53
CA GLY A 31 -4.83 5.85 -6.88
C GLY A 31 -3.65 6.17 -7.80
N LYS A 32 -2.48 5.57 -7.54
CA LYS A 32 -1.30 5.69 -8.43
C LYS A 32 -1.54 5.04 -9.79
N ALA A 33 -2.18 3.87 -9.85
CA ALA A 33 -2.51 3.19 -11.10
C ALA A 33 -3.48 4.03 -11.96
N ILE A 34 -4.53 4.59 -11.34
CA ILE A 34 -5.48 5.51 -11.98
C ILE A 34 -4.73 6.72 -12.54
N MET A 35 -3.85 7.34 -11.76
CA MET A 35 -3.05 8.48 -12.22
C MET A 35 -2.16 8.13 -13.41
N TYR A 36 -1.47 7.00 -13.35
CA TYR A 36 -0.60 6.54 -14.43
C TYR A 36 -1.37 6.31 -15.72
N GLU A 37 -2.47 5.55 -15.68
CA GLU A 37 -3.24 5.21 -16.88
C GLU A 37 -3.99 6.43 -17.44
N THR A 38 -4.50 7.30 -16.56
CA THR A 38 -5.12 8.57 -16.99
C THR A 38 -4.10 9.42 -17.73
N LEU A 39 -2.91 9.64 -17.16
CA LEU A 39 -1.90 10.45 -17.83
C LEU A 39 -1.42 9.80 -19.13
N ARG A 40 -1.10 8.50 -19.11
CA ARG A 40 -0.66 7.75 -20.28
C ARG A 40 -1.66 7.88 -21.44
N SER A 41 -2.95 7.67 -21.18
CA SER A 41 -4.00 7.76 -22.19
C SER A 41 -4.22 9.20 -22.70
N GLN A 42 -4.00 10.21 -21.85
CA GLN A 42 -4.13 11.61 -22.24
C GLN A 42 -2.93 12.12 -23.04
N VAL A 43 -1.71 11.67 -22.73
CA VAL A 43 -0.50 11.96 -23.53
C VAL A 43 -0.64 11.45 -24.96
N LEU A 44 -1.18 10.24 -25.16
CA LEU A 44 -1.44 9.69 -26.50
C LEU A 44 -2.35 10.57 -27.38
N LYS A 45 -3.17 11.42 -26.76
CA LYS A 45 -4.10 12.34 -27.45
C LYS A 45 -3.48 13.69 -27.78
N GLN A 46 -2.32 14.02 -27.21
CA GLN A 46 -1.68 15.32 -27.41
C GLN A 46 -1.04 15.44 -28.79
N ASP A 47 -1.19 16.59 -29.42
CA ASP A 47 -0.63 16.85 -30.75
C ASP A 47 0.91 16.81 -30.75
N TRP A 48 1.53 17.35 -29.70
CA TRP A 48 2.98 17.31 -29.52
C TRP A 48 3.53 15.86 -29.42
N TYR A 49 2.73 14.95 -28.86
CA TYR A 49 3.14 13.55 -28.75
C TYR A 49 2.98 12.84 -30.09
N ARG A 50 1.86 13.07 -30.78
CA ARG A 50 1.57 12.48 -32.09
C ARG A 50 2.55 12.93 -33.17
N ALA A 51 3.04 14.16 -33.08
CA ALA A 51 4.06 14.69 -33.99
C ALA A 51 5.42 14.00 -33.83
N ALA A 52 5.77 13.56 -32.61
CA ALA A 52 7.04 12.90 -32.30
C ALA A 52 6.83 11.73 -31.32
N PRO A 53 6.25 10.61 -31.78
CA PRO A 53 5.85 9.50 -30.91
C PRO A 53 7.06 8.72 -30.39
N GLY A 54 6.92 8.14 -29.20
CA GLY A 54 7.95 7.34 -28.55
C GLY A 54 8.04 7.57 -27.05
N TYR A 55 8.73 6.67 -26.33
CA TYR A 55 9.11 6.85 -24.92
C TYR A 55 7.97 7.14 -23.93
N LEU A 56 6.72 6.76 -24.25
CA LEU A 56 5.53 7.09 -23.46
C LEU A 56 5.69 6.72 -21.98
N ALA A 57 6.19 5.51 -21.71
CA ALA A 57 6.38 5.04 -20.34
C ALA A 57 7.38 5.92 -19.56
N ASN A 58 8.47 6.36 -20.21
CA ASN A 58 9.47 7.24 -19.62
C ASN A 58 8.88 8.64 -19.34
N ILE A 59 8.15 9.19 -20.31
CA ILE A 59 7.50 10.51 -20.22
C ILE A 59 6.52 10.53 -19.04
N VAL A 60 5.61 9.55 -18.97
CA VAL A 60 4.61 9.44 -17.90
C VAL A 60 5.29 9.28 -16.53
N ALA A 61 6.32 8.44 -16.43
CA ALA A 61 7.06 8.24 -15.19
C ALA A 61 7.77 9.52 -14.73
N TYR A 62 8.42 10.25 -15.65
CA TYR A 62 9.06 11.53 -15.35
C TYR A 62 8.03 12.58 -14.92
N ALA A 63 6.87 12.63 -15.57
CA ALA A 63 5.83 13.59 -15.23
C ALA A 63 5.29 13.41 -13.81
N ILE A 64 4.95 12.16 -13.44
CA ILE A 64 4.47 11.85 -12.09
C ILE A 64 5.56 12.12 -11.04
N SER A 65 6.81 11.74 -11.33
CA SER A 65 7.93 11.96 -10.40
C SER A 65 8.20 13.45 -10.20
N ARG A 66 8.10 14.24 -11.27
CA ARG A 66 8.32 15.70 -11.24
C ARG A 66 7.17 16.43 -10.56
N LEU A 67 5.92 16.00 -10.72
CA LEU A 67 4.79 16.49 -9.93
C LEU A 67 5.05 16.26 -8.43
N ALA A 68 5.41 15.05 -8.03
CA ALA A 68 5.68 14.73 -6.63
C ALA A 68 6.84 15.58 -6.07
N PHE A 69 7.90 15.77 -6.85
CA PHE A 69 9.01 16.65 -6.46
C PHE A 69 8.53 18.11 -6.29
N GLU A 70 7.75 18.64 -7.22
CA GLU A 70 7.27 20.03 -7.13
C GLU A 70 6.30 20.24 -5.97
N ILE A 71 5.48 19.25 -5.62
CA ILE A 71 4.66 19.30 -4.41
C ILE A 71 5.56 19.48 -3.18
N GLY A 72 6.64 18.71 -3.07
CA GLY A 72 7.58 18.83 -1.95
C GLY A 72 8.32 20.18 -1.90
N VAL A 73 8.54 20.82 -3.04
CA VAL A 73 9.21 22.13 -3.13
C VAL A 73 8.24 23.29 -2.86
N GLN A 74 7.07 23.28 -3.50
CA GLN A 74 6.10 24.40 -3.49
C GLN A 74 5.12 24.33 -2.32
N PHE A 75 4.84 23.13 -1.79
CA PHE A 75 3.87 22.89 -0.71
C PHE A 75 4.54 22.08 0.42
N ARG A 76 5.46 22.73 1.15
CA ARG A 76 6.22 22.08 2.22
C ARG A 76 5.30 21.41 3.24
N GLY A 77 5.58 20.14 3.53
CA GLY A 77 4.78 19.37 4.50
C GLY A 77 3.44 18.90 3.95
N ALA A 78 3.23 18.92 2.63
CA ALA A 78 2.09 18.32 1.97
C ALA A 78 2.50 17.14 1.09
N ASN A 79 1.57 16.19 0.92
CA ASN A 79 1.67 15.06 -0.01
C ASN A 79 0.46 15.08 -0.95
N PHE A 80 0.59 14.41 -2.10
CA PHE A 80 -0.54 14.18 -2.97
C PHE A 80 -1.54 13.19 -2.32
N ASP A 81 -2.82 13.53 -2.34
CA ASP A 81 -3.90 12.75 -1.73
C ASP A 81 -4.43 11.68 -2.69
N PHE A 82 -3.82 10.50 -2.63
CA PHE A 82 -4.25 9.35 -3.41
C PHE A 82 -5.57 8.73 -2.91
N ASP A 83 -5.96 8.98 -1.66
CA ASP A 83 -7.26 8.51 -1.14
C ASP A 83 -8.41 9.28 -1.82
N ARG A 84 -8.24 10.58 -2.12
CA ARG A 84 -9.19 11.32 -2.96
C ARG A 84 -9.30 10.78 -4.39
N VAL A 85 -8.18 10.38 -4.99
CA VAL A 85 -8.20 9.76 -6.32
C VAL A 85 -8.94 8.43 -6.28
N TRP A 86 -8.71 7.61 -5.26
CA TRP A 86 -9.46 6.38 -5.03
C TRP A 86 -10.96 6.65 -4.86
N GLN A 87 -11.37 7.60 -4.02
CA GLN A 87 -12.78 7.90 -3.80
C GLN A 87 -13.49 8.39 -5.07
N ARG A 88 -12.81 9.23 -5.87
CA ARG A 88 -13.35 9.77 -7.12
C ARG A 88 -13.20 8.81 -8.31
N GLN A 89 -12.39 7.76 -8.16
CA GLN A 89 -11.90 6.90 -9.24
C GLN A 89 -11.32 7.69 -10.43
N ALA A 90 -10.77 8.88 -10.17
CA ALA A 90 -10.30 9.81 -11.19
C ALA A 90 -9.30 10.82 -10.61
N VAL A 91 -8.37 11.27 -11.46
CA VAL A 91 -7.52 12.43 -11.17
C VAL A 91 -8.32 13.71 -11.45
N SER A 92 -8.14 14.73 -10.62
CA SER A 92 -8.80 16.03 -10.84
C SER A 92 -8.34 16.69 -12.16
N ALA A 93 -9.16 17.59 -12.70
CA ALA A 93 -8.79 18.35 -13.88
C ALA A 93 -7.53 19.20 -13.66
N SER A 94 -7.36 19.80 -12.49
CA SER A 94 -6.17 20.60 -12.14
C SER A 94 -4.90 19.75 -12.10
N THR A 95 -4.98 18.57 -11.49
CA THR A 95 -3.84 17.64 -11.45
C THR A 95 -3.51 17.10 -12.83
N LEU A 96 -4.52 16.75 -13.63
CA LEU A 96 -4.30 16.26 -14.99
C LEU A 96 -3.65 17.33 -15.89
N ALA A 97 -4.11 18.58 -15.82
CA ALA A 97 -3.53 19.67 -16.58
C ALA A 97 -2.04 19.86 -16.25
N ALA A 98 -1.69 19.91 -14.95
CA ALA A 98 -0.31 19.99 -14.51
C ALA A 98 0.53 18.79 -15.00
N LEU A 99 -0.01 17.57 -14.91
CA LEU A 99 0.70 16.38 -15.40
C LEU A 99 0.94 16.41 -16.91
N ILE A 100 0.00 16.92 -17.71
CA ILE A 100 0.16 17.03 -19.17
C ILE A 100 1.25 18.05 -19.52
N GLU A 101 1.27 19.21 -18.86
CA GLU A 101 2.31 20.23 -19.06
C GLU A 101 3.71 19.67 -18.70
N ILE A 102 3.80 18.99 -17.55
CA ILE A 102 5.05 18.35 -17.12
C ILE A 102 5.45 17.23 -18.09
N ALA A 103 4.49 16.46 -18.62
CA ALA A 103 4.76 15.39 -19.59
C ALA A 103 5.33 15.95 -20.90
N GLN A 104 4.83 17.09 -21.38
CA GLN A 104 5.39 17.77 -22.54
C GLN A 104 6.84 18.22 -22.28
N ALA A 105 7.09 18.83 -21.13
CA ALA A 105 8.45 19.22 -20.72
C ALA A 105 9.37 17.99 -20.58
N ALA A 106 8.84 16.87 -20.08
CA ALA A 106 9.58 15.61 -19.96
C ALA A 106 9.96 15.05 -21.33
N GLN A 107 9.05 15.07 -22.31
CA GLN A 107 9.37 14.63 -23.67
C GLN A 107 10.52 15.48 -24.24
N GLN A 108 10.38 16.82 -24.19
CA GLN A 108 11.40 17.74 -24.69
C GLN A 108 12.78 17.49 -24.06
N HIS A 109 12.83 17.32 -22.74
CA HIS A 109 14.06 17.04 -22.00
C HIS A 109 14.66 15.67 -22.33
N LEU A 110 13.84 14.63 -22.42
CA LEU A 110 14.29 13.27 -22.69
C LEU A 110 14.80 13.09 -24.12
N THR A 111 14.22 13.81 -25.08
CA THR A 111 14.55 13.73 -26.50
C THR A 111 15.42 14.88 -26.99
N ASP A 112 15.96 15.72 -26.09
CA ASP A 112 16.83 16.83 -26.45
C ASP A 112 17.99 16.36 -27.35
N PRO A 113 18.25 17.00 -28.51
CA PRO A 113 19.30 16.58 -29.43
C PRO A 113 20.72 16.68 -28.83
N ASN A 114 20.92 17.52 -27.81
CA ASN A 114 22.20 17.73 -27.12
C ASN A 114 22.40 16.83 -25.91
N ARG A 115 21.50 15.86 -25.68
CA ARG A 115 21.64 14.90 -24.57
C ARG A 115 22.95 14.10 -24.69
N PRO A 116 23.63 13.80 -23.56
CA PRO A 116 24.92 13.11 -23.57
C PRO A 116 24.82 11.61 -23.91
N GLN A 117 23.62 11.04 -23.90
CA GLN A 117 23.35 9.64 -24.21
C GLN A 117 22.30 9.54 -25.31
N ALA A 118 22.70 9.06 -26.49
CA ALA A 118 21.84 8.97 -27.67
C ALA A 118 20.59 8.11 -27.43
N ASN A 119 20.72 6.99 -26.69
CA ASN A 119 19.59 6.14 -26.36
C ASN A 119 18.76 6.73 -25.21
N VAL A 120 17.58 7.27 -25.55
CA VAL A 120 16.66 7.92 -24.60
C VAL A 120 16.28 7.02 -23.43
N THR A 121 16.11 5.71 -23.63
CA THR A 121 15.71 4.79 -22.55
C THR A 121 16.84 4.53 -21.55
N GLN A 122 18.10 4.63 -21.98
CA GLN A 122 19.26 4.57 -21.10
C GLN A 122 19.49 5.93 -20.44
N TRP A 123 19.33 7.02 -21.20
CA TRP A 123 19.41 8.38 -20.67
C TRP A 123 18.44 8.59 -19.50
N ALA A 124 17.18 8.18 -19.66
CA ALA A 124 16.14 8.27 -18.65
C ALA A 124 16.42 7.49 -17.35
N LYS A 125 17.43 6.60 -17.32
CA LYS A 125 17.83 5.84 -16.13
C LYS A 125 19.01 6.47 -15.40
N GLN A 126 19.66 7.47 -16.00
CA GLN A 126 20.83 8.11 -15.42
C GLN A 126 20.43 9.22 -14.45
N GLN A 127 21.13 9.30 -13.31
CA GLN A 127 20.90 10.36 -12.32
C GLN A 127 21.06 11.75 -12.94
N ALA A 128 22.04 11.95 -13.82
CA ALA A 128 22.27 13.22 -14.50
C ALA A 128 21.05 13.69 -15.31
N CYS A 129 20.27 12.77 -15.90
CA CYS A 129 19.04 13.10 -16.60
C CYS A 129 17.99 13.69 -15.66
N TRP A 130 17.78 13.03 -14.51
CA TRP A 130 16.85 13.50 -13.49
C TRP A 130 17.28 14.83 -12.87
N GLU A 131 18.56 14.99 -12.54
CA GLU A 131 19.10 16.24 -12.01
C GLU A 131 18.95 17.41 -12.99
N GLY A 132 19.11 17.15 -14.29
CA GLY A 132 18.80 18.13 -15.33
C GLY A 132 17.32 18.49 -15.35
N PHE A 133 16.43 17.49 -15.32
CA PHE A 133 14.99 17.71 -15.42
C PHE A 133 14.41 18.49 -14.22
N LYS A 134 14.96 18.29 -13.01
CA LYS A 134 14.59 19.08 -11.83
C LYS A 134 14.83 20.59 -11.98
N LYS A 135 15.72 21.00 -12.89
CA LYS A 135 16.02 22.41 -13.14
C LYS A 135 15.08 23.05 -14.17
N VAL A 136 14.32 22.23 -14.91
CA VAL A 136 13.29 22.73 -15.83
C VAL A 136 12.20 23.42 -15.01
N GLY A 137 11.90 24.67 -15.33
CA GLY A 137 10.92 25.46 -14.59
C GLY A 137 9.51 24.88 -14.74
N VAL A 138 8.95 24.38 -13.64
CA VAL A 138 7.58 23.89 -13.55
C VAL A 138 6.87 24.67 -12.44
N ARG A 139 5.69 25.22 -12.72
CA ARG A 139 4.85 25.89 -11.71
C ARG A 139 3.53 25.14 -11.61
N LEU A 140 3.18 24.73 -10.40
CA LEU A 140 1.91 24.06 -10.17
C LEU A 140 0.83 25.13 -10.02
N GLY A 141 -0.27 24.97 -10.76
CA GLY A 141 -1.43 25.86 -10.60
C GLY A 141 -2.03 25.76 -9.20
N GLY A 142 -2.60 26.86 -8.70
CA GLY A 142 -3.15 26.91 -7.32
C GLY A 142 -4.23 25.85 -7.03
N GLY A 143 -4.94 25.36 -8.06
CA GLY A 143 -5.92 24.29 -7.93
C GLY A 143 -5.36 22.96 -7.42
N ILE A 144 -4.04 22.72 -7.54
CA ILE A 144 -3.37 21.52 -7.00
C ILE A 144 -3.55 21.41 -5.49
N GLY A 145 -3.61 22.53 -4.77
CA GLY A 145 -3.75 22.53 -3.31
C GLY A 145 -4.96 21.74 -2.79
N ASN A 146 -6.03 21.64 -3.59
CA ASN A 146 -7.25 20.90 -3.24
C ASN A 146 -7.09 19.36 -3.31
N ASP A 147 -6.01 18.88 -3.92
CA ASP A 147 -5.68 17.46 -4.02
C ASP A 147 -4.46 17.08 -3.16
N LEU A 148 -4.06 17.98 -2.25
CA LEU A 148 -2.98 17.72 -1.30
C LEU A 148 -3.56 17.43 0.09
N LEU A 149 -2.86 16.58 0.85
CA LEU A 149 -3.07 16.42 2.29
C LEU A 149 -1.83 16.85 3.06
N ALA A 150 -2.02 17.32 4.30
CA ALA A 150 -0.89 17.65 5.14
C ALA A 150 -0.21 16.37 5.67
N VAL A 151 1.12 16.35 5.73
CA VAL A 151 1.93 15.20 6.17
C VAL A 151 1.61 14.78 7.61
N HIS A 152 1.15 15.72 8.45
CA HIS A 152 0.72 15.41 9.82
C HIS A 152 -0.60 14.64 9.86
N GLU A 153 -1.55 14.94 8.97
CA GLU A 153 -2.80 14.19 8.81
C GLU A 153 -2.52 12.78 8.30
N THR A 154 -1.51 12.59 7.46
CA THR A 154 -1.09 11.25 6.99
C THR A 154 -0.65 10.34 8.15
N ARG A 155 -0.03 10.89 9.20
CA ARG A 155 0.35 10.12 10.40
C ARG A 155 -0.85 9.76 11.28
N GLY A 156 -1.82 10.67 11.38
CA GLY A 156 -3.10 10.43 12.05
C GLY A 156 -3.90 9.33 11.35
N GLN A 157 -4.09 9.45 10.04
CA GLN A 157 -4.76 8.44 9.21
C GLN A 157 -4.09 7.07 9.32
N ALA A 158 -2.75 7.01 9.29
CA ALA A 158 -2.02 5.76 9.48
C ALA A 158 -2.17 5.17 10.89
N ALA A 159 -2.37 6.00 11.93
CA ALA A 159 -2.65 5.53 13.28
C ALA A 159 -4.09 5.01 13.41
N ASP A 160 -5.05 5.72 12.81
CA ASP A 160 -6.46 5.31 12.79
C ASP A 160 -6.67 4.04 11.97
N ASP A 161 -6.04 3.93 10.79
CA ASP A 161 -6.07 2.73 9.97
C ASP A 161 -5.42 1.53 10.68
N ARG A 162 -4.39 1.76 11.50
CA ARG A 162 -3.79 0.71 12.35
C ARG A 162 -4.71 0.31 13.49
N LYS A 163 -5.41 1.26 14.10
CA LYS A 163 -6.35 1.01 15.19
C LYS A 163 -7.58 0.25 14.69
N GLN A 164 -8.14 0.64 13.55
CA GLN A 164 -9.26 -0.04 12.92
C GLN A 164 -8.89 -1.48 12.57
N ARG A 165 -7.72 -1.71 11.96
CA ARG A 165 -7.25 -3.06 11.62
C ARG A 165 -6.94 -3.92 12.85
N ALA A 166 -6.39 -3.35 13.92
CA ALA A 166 -6.22 -4.07 15.17
C ALA A 166 -7.56 -4.56 15.74
N MET A 167 -8.62 -3.75 15.61
CA MET A 167 -9.99 -4.15 15.98
C MET A 167 -10.54 -5.24 15.05
N ASP A 168 -10.35 -5.11 13.74
CA ASP A 168 -10.84 -6.08 12.75
C ASP A 168 -10.14 -7.45 12.90
N THR A 169 -8.82 -7.48 13.11
CA THR A 169 -8.05 -8.71 13.39
C THR A 169 -8.46 -9.32 14.74
N GLY A 170 -8.72 -8.49 15.75
CA GLY A 170 -9.25 -8.95 17.04
C GLY A 170 -10.60 -9.63 16.90
N PHE A 171 -11.51 -9.03 16.10
CA PHE A 171 -12.82 -9.59 15.81
C PHE A 171 -12.72 -10.90 15.01
N GLU A 172 -11.90 -10.95 13.97
CA GLU A 172 -11.66 -12.16 13.18
C GLU A 172 -11.12 -13.30 14.06
N ALA A 173 -10.20 -12.99 14.98
CA ALA A 173 -9.66 -13.98 15.91
C ALA A 173 -10.74 -14.60 16.81
N VAL A 174 -11.64 -13.77 17.33
CA VAL A 174 -12.78 -14.23 18.14
C VAL A 174 -13.76 -15.04 17.29
N ALA A 175 -14.09 -14.57 16.08
CA ALA A 175 -15.01 -15.24 15.18
C ALA A 175 -14.52 -16.64 14.78
N ARG A 176 -13.23 -16.79 14.46
CA ARG A 176 -12.62 -18.08 14.16
C ARG A 176 -12.70 -19.05 15.33
N VAL A 177 -12.32 -18.59 16.54
CA VAL A 177 -12.40 -19.41 17.76
C VAL A 177 -13.83 -19.89 18.04
N LEU A 178 -14.83 -19.03 17.85
CA LEU A 178 -16.23 -19.41 17.99
C LEU A 178 -16.73 -20.36 16.89
N GLY A 179 -16.12 -20.31 15.70
CA GLY A 179 -16.40 -21.20 14.58
C GLY A 179 -15.78 -22.61 14.71
N VAL A 180 -14.82 -22.79 15.63
CA VAL A 180 -14.19 -24.10 15.87
C VAL A 180 -15.21 -25.09 16.43
N LYS A 181 -15.31 -26.25 15.79
CA LYS A 181 -16.28 -27.28 16.18
C LYS A 181 -15.93 -27.89 17.55
N PRO A 182 -16.93 -28.26 18.37
CA PRO A 182 -16.70 -28.81 19.72
C PRO A 182 -15.71 -29.98 19.79
N HIS A 183 -15.79 -30.93 18.84
CA HIS A 183 -14.89 -32.10 18.81
C HIS A 183 -13.41 -31.74 18.57
N VAL A 184 -13.12 -30.59 17.96
CA VAL A 184 -11.75 -30.09 17.77
C VAL A 184 -11.20 -29.67 19.12
N TRP A 185 -12.00 -28.97 19.93
CA TRP A 185 -11.62 -28.59 21.30
C TRP A 185 -11.43 -29.79 22.22
N GLU A 186 -12.26 -30.83 22.09
CA GLU A 186 -12.09 -32.08 22.83
C GLU A 186 -10.77 -32.77 22.49
N THR A 187 -10.44 -32.85 21.19
CA THR A 187 -9.17 -33.38 20.70
C THR A 187 -7.98 -32.59 21.24
N VAL A 188 -8.05 -31.25 21.19
CA VAL A 188 -7.01 -30.35 21.73
C VAL A 188 -6.87 -30.52 23.25
N TYR A 189 -7.98 -30.62 23.99
CA TYR A 189 -7.96 -30.76 25.43
C TYR A 189 -7.39 -32.12 25.89
N GLY A 190 -7.66 -33.18 25.13
CA GLY A 190 -7.15 -34.54 25.37
C GLY A 190 -5.73 -34.77 24.86
N ALA A 191 -5.13 -33.81 24.17
CA ALA A 191 -3.78 -33.95 23.62
C ALA A 191 -2.72 -34.04 24.73
N ARG A 192 -1.69 -34.85 24.48
CA ARG A 192 -0.51 -34.96 25.37
C ARG A 192 0.52 -33.86 25.13
N VAL A 193 0.22 -32.88 24.28
CA VAL A 193 1.10 -31.73 24.03
C VAL A 193 1.01 -30.75 25.21
N PRO A 194 2.15 -30.23 25.70
CA PRO A 194 2.15 -29.28 26.80
C PRO A 194 1.32 -28.02 26.51
N MET A 195 0.31 -27.80 27.34
CA MET A 195 -0.45 -26.56 27.42
C MET A 195 -0.10 -25.84 28.72
N SER A 196 0.01 -24.51 28.67
CA SER A 196 0.10 -23.71 29.88
C SER A 196 -1.22 -23.78 30.68
N PRO A 197 -1.20 -23.53 32.01
CA PRO A 197 -2.42 -23.47 32.81
C PRO A 197 -3.46 -22.52 32.23
N THR A 198 -3.01 -21.33 31.78
CA THR A 198 -3.86 -20.33 31.13
C THR A 198 -4.52 -20.86 29.86
N GLU A 199 -3.78 -21.53 28.97
CA GLU A 199 -4.34 -22.10 27.73
C GLU A 199 -5.38 -23.16 28.04
N LYS A 200 -5.11 -24.02 29.01
CA LYS A 200 -6.04 -25.07 29.43
C LYS A 200 -7.33 -24.48 29.98
N ASP A 201 -7.25 -23.45 30.81
CA ASP A 201 -8.43 -22.75 31.34
C ASP A 201 -9.24 -22.08 30.23
N LEU A 202 -8.58 -21.49 29.23
CA LEU A 202 -9.26 -20.89 28.08
C LEU A 202 -9.96 -21.93 27.20
N VAL A 203 -9.35 -23.08 26.94
CA VAL A 203 -9.99 -24.19 26.19
C VAL A 203 -11.23 -24.69 26.94
N VAL A 204 -11.14 -24.85 28.26
CA VAL A 204 -12.30 -25.26 29.07
C VAL A 204 -13.40 -24.19 29.02
N MET A 205 -13.05 -22.91 29.14
CA MET A 205 -14.02 -21.83 29.20
C MET A 205 -14.70 -21.50 27.88
N PHE A 206 -13.98 -21.60 26.76
CA PHE A 206 -14.45 -21.10 25.46
C PHE A 206 -14.57 -22.19 24.39
N GLY A 207 -13.88 -23.32 24.54
CA GLY A 207 -13.95 -24.44 23.60
C GLY A 207 -14.91 -25.55 24.03
N LEU A 208 -14.93 -25.88 25.33
CA LEU A 208 -15.74 -26.99 25.87
C LEU A 208 -17.05 -26.54 26.53
N ARG A 209 -17.15 -25.27 26.95
CA ARG A 209 -18.37 -24.68 27.51
C ARG A 209 -19.02 -23.77 26.48
N GLN A 210 -20.31 -23.98 26.21
CA GLN A 210 -21.06 -23.14 25.28
C GLN A 210 -21.52 -21.82 25.91
N GLY A 211 -21.63 -20.77 25.08
CA GLY A 211 -22.31 -19.52 25.42
C GLY A 211 -21.42 -18.40 25.96
N LYS A 212 -20.09 -18.58 26.04
CA LYS A 212 -19.16 -17.50 26.42
C LYS A 212 -18.33 -17.05 25.23
N VAL A 213 -18.21 -15.74 25.06
CA VAL A 213 -17.40 -15.10 24.01
C VAL A 213 -16.05 -14.70 24.59
N PRO A 214 -14.91 -15.15 24.01
CA PRO A 214 -13.60 -14.71 24.46
C PRO A 214 -13.35 -13.24 24.10
N SER A 215 -12.53 -12.56 24.90
CA SER A 215 -11.92 -11.28 24.49
C SER A 215 -10.94 -11.49 23.34
N GLU A 216 -10.62 -10.44 22.58
CA GLU A 216 -9.66 -10.49 21.47
C GLU A 216 -8.31 -11.11 21.87
N ARG A 217 -7.80 -10.75 23.05
CA ARG A 217 -6.54 -11.33 23.58
C ARG A 217 -6.67 -12.82 23.87
N GLN A 218 -7.81 -13.26 24.39
CA GLN A 218 -8.07 -14.68 24.65
C GLN A 218 -8.25 -15.45 23.34
N GLY A 219 -8.93 -14.87 22.35
CA GLY A 219 -9.05 -15.43 21.00
C GLY A 219 -7.69 -15.61 20.33
N ALA A 220 -6.81 -14.60 20.40
CA ALA A 220 -5.45 -14.70 19.86
C ALA A 220 -4.57 -15.75 20.57
N VAL A 221 -4.77 -15.98 21.87
CA VAL A 221 -4.09 -17.08 22.59
C VAL A 221 -4.60 -18.43 22.12
N LEU A 222 -5.92 -18.58 21.97
CA LEU A 222 -6.56 -19.81 21.51
C LEU A 222 -6.19 -20.15 20.05
N LEU A 223 -6.12 -19.18 19.15
CA LEU A 223 -5.66 -19.42 17.77
C LEU A 223 -4.20 -19.84 17.68
N ARG A 224 -3.32 -19.25 18.50
CA ARG A 224 -1.92 -19.70 18.58
C ARG A 224 -1.80 -21.12 19.11
N LEU A 225 -2.61 -21.48 20.12
CA LEU A 225 -2.69 -22.85 20.61
C LEU A 225 -3.13 -23.81 19.50
N LEU A 226 -4.21 -23.50 18.78
CA LEU A 226 -4.71 -24.32 17.67
C LEU A 226 -3.67 -24.47 16.55
N GLY A 227 -2.96 -23.39 16.20
CA GLY A 227 -1.82 -23.42 15.27
C GLY A 227 -0.74 -24.42 15.71
N ARG A 228 -0.30 -24.35 16.97
CA ARG A 228 0.69 -25.30 17.52
C ARG A 228 0.19 -26.74 17.51
N MET A 229 -1.10 -26.96 17.76
CA MET A 229 -1.71 -28.29 17.72
C MET A 229 -1.78 -28.84 16.29
N ALA A 230 -2.04 -27.98 15.30
CA ALA A 230 -2.03 -28.36 13.89
C ALA A 230 -0.62 -28.69 13.39
N GLU A 231 0.38 -27.89 13.73
CA GLU A 231 1.80 -28.16 13.44
C GLU A 231 2.27 -29.50 14.04
N SER A 232 1.72 -29.85 15.21
CA SER A 232 1.99 -31.12 15.88
C SER A 232 1.17 -32.29 15.33
N GLY A 233 0.34 -32.07 14.30
CA GLY A 233 -0.49 -33.10 13.66
C GLY A 233 -1.69 -33.59 14.48
N ILE A 234 -2.06 -32.86 15.55
CA ILE A 234 -3.15 -33.25 16.46
C ILE A 234 -4.52 -32.91 15.87
N ILE A 235 -4.59 -31.81 15.13
CA ILE A 235 -5.77 -31.36 14.39
C ILE A 235 -5.36 -30.98 12.97
N GLY A 236 -6.31 -30.93 12.04
CA GLY A 236 -6.07 -30.39 10.70
C GLY A 236 -5.90 -28.87 10.74
N SER A 237 -5.13 -28.33 9.80
CA SER A 237 -5.00 -26.87 9.58
C SER A 237 -6.35 -26.19 9.29
N ASP A 238 -7.28 -26.94 8.70
CA ASP A 238 -8.58 -26.44 8.24
C ASP A 238 -9.66 -26.54 9.33
N SER A 239 -9.28 -26.97 10.53
CA SER A 239 -10.20 -27.20 11.65
C SER A 239 -10.50 -25.93 12.47
N PHE A 240 -9.86 -24.79 12.18
CA PHE A 240 -9.98 -23.54 12.95
C PHE A 240 -9.60 -22.26 12.20
#